data_AF-A0A021X8E4-F1
#
_entry.id   AF-A0A021X8E4-F1
#
_cell.length_a   1.000
_cell.length_b   1.000
_cell.length_c   1.000
_cell.angle_alpha   90.00
_cell.angle_beta   90.00
_cell.angle_gamma   90.00
#
_symmetry.space_group_name_H-M   'P 1'
#
loop_
_entity.id
_entity.type
_entity.pdbx_description
1 polymer ?
#
loop_
_entity_poly.entity_id
_entity_poly.type
_entity_poly.pdbx_seq_one_letter_code
_entity_poly.pdbx_strand_id
1 'polypeptide(L)'
;MQTEADRIATAIQRIREGAMLRPAGQRATYVAENIRRQQDQARRFVAMRNPPSSWSLSQSEAIIHGLVALEAEFRNAGRVAA
;
A
#
# COMPACT_ATOMS: atom_id res chain seq x y z
N MET A 1 -11.65 16.04 13.04
CA MET A 1 -11.35 14.59 13.15
C MET A 1 -10.93 14.10 11.77
N GLN A 2 -9.87 13.30 11.66
CA GLN A 2 -9.47 12.66 10.40
C GLN A 2 -10.28 11.37 10.20
N THR A 3 -10.97 11.25 9.07
CA THR A 3 -11.81 10.09 8.73
C THR A 3 -10.97 8.86 8.40
N GLU A 4 -11.57 7.67 8.37
CA GLU A 4 -10.88 6.45 7.92
C GLU A 4 -10.43 6.56 6.45
N ALA A 5 -11.27 7.15 5.60
CA ALA A 5 -10.95 7.43 4.20
C ALA A 5 -9.71 8.33 4.08
N ASP A 6 -9.60 9.39 4.90
CA ASP A 6 -8.43 10.28 4.91
C ASP A 6 -7.16 9.53 5.33
N ARG A 7 -7.26 8.59 6.27
CA ARG A 7 -6.10 7.77 6.71
C ARG A 7 -5.65 6.83 5.60
N ILE A 8 -6.58 6.18 4.90
CA ILE A 8 -6.30 5.30 3.76
C ILE A 8 -5.61 6.10 2.65
N ALA A 9 -6.19 7.24 2.27
CA ALA A 9 -5.62 8.13 1.25
C ALA A 9 -4.21 8.60 1.64
N THR A 10 -4.01 9.02 2.90
CA THR A 10 -2.71 9.43 3.43
C THR A 10 -1.67 8.30 3.37
N ALA A 11 -2.06 7.07 3.71
CA ALA A 11 -1.17 5.92 3.68
C ALA A 11 -0.71 5.60 2.25
N ILE A 12 -1.64 5.58 1.29
CA ILE A 12 -1.34 5.37 -0.13
C ILE A 12 -0.43 6.49 -0.65
N GLN A 13 -0.73 7.74 -0.31
CA GLN A 13 0.04 8.90 -0.75
C GLN A 13 1.49 8.86 -0.24
N ARG A 14 1.71 8.50 1.02
CA ARG A 14 3.06 8.32 1.58
C ARG A 14 3.86 7.25 0.84
N ILE A 15 3.20 6.14 0.47
CA ILE A 15 3.86 5.08 -0.31
C ILE A 15 4.14 5.56 -1.74
N ARG A 16 3.23 6.32 -2.37
CA ARG A 16 3.48 6.95 -3.68
C ARG A 16 4.70 7.88 -3.63
N GLU A 17 4.77 8.75 -2.64
CA GLU A 17 5.91 9.66 -2.43
C GLU A 17 7.21 8.88 -2.23
N GLY A 18 7.18 7.85 -1.37
CA GLY A 18 8.31 6.95 -1.17
C GLY A 18 8.75 6.28 -2.48
N ALA A 19 7.81 5.83 -3.32
CA ALA A 19 8.12 5.24 -4.63
C ALA A 19 8.77 6.28 -5.56
N MET A 20 8.29 7.52 -5.57
CA MET A 20 8.80 8.58 -6.45
C MET A 20 10.24 8.99 -6.15
N LEU A 21 10.70 8.82 -4.91
CA LEU A 21 12.11 9.02 -4.53
C LEU A 21 13.06 7.96 -5.11
N ARG A 22 12.54 6.92 -5.76
CA ARG A 22 13.32 5.82 -6.33
C ARG A 22 13.46 5.96 -7.86
N PRO A 23 14.50 5.34 -8.46
CA PRO A 23 14.63 5.23 -9.90
C PRO A 23 13.36 4.64 -10.53
N ALA A 24 13.00 5.09 -11.73
CA ALA A 24 11.76 4.70 -12.41
C ALA A 24 11.54 3.17 -12.46
N GLY A 25 12.61 2.41 -12.78
CA GLY A 25 12.56 0.94 -12.83
C GLY A 25 12.36 0.24 -11.48
N GLN A 26 12.52 0.93 -10.36
CA GLN A 26 12.39 0.36 -9.00
C GLN A 26 11.08 0.75 -8.30
N ARG A 27 10.30 1.70 -8.85
CA ARG A 27 9.10 2.23 -8.19
C ARG A 27 8.03 1.16 -7.98
N ALA A 28 7.74 0.36 -9.01
CA ALA A 28 6.77 -0.73 -8.94
C ALA A 28 7.17 -1.77 -7.89
N THR A 29 8.45 -2.18 -7.87
CA THR A 29 8.98 -3.13 -6.88
C THR A 29 8.78 -2.63 -5.45
N TYR A 30 9.06 -1.34 -5.19
CA TYR A 30 8.82 -0.76 -3.87
C TYR A 30 7.34 -0.79 -3.46
N VAL A 31 6.42 -0.50 -4.37
CA VAL A 31 4.98 -0.60 -4.07
C VAL A 31 4.58 -2.06 -3.81
N ALA A 32 5.10 -3.01 -4.59
CA ALA A 32 4.86 -4.43 -4.40
C ALA A 32 5.32 -4.94 -3.03
N GLU A 33 6.46 -4.45 -2.51
CA GLU A 33 6.91 -4.77 -1.14
C GLU A 33 5.94 -4.22 -0.08
N ASN A 34 5.39 -3.02 -0.28
CA ASN A 34 4.40 -2.46 0.64
C ASN A 34 3.08 -3.25 0.61
N ILE A 35 2.65 -3.74 -0.55
CA ILE A 35 1.50 -4.66 -0.66
C ILE A 35 1.74 -5.91 0.19
N ARG A 36 2.91 -6.54 0.08
CA ARG A 36 3.23 -7.74 0.88
C ARG A 36 3.19 -7.46 2.38
N ARG A 37 3.72 -6.32 2.82
CA ARG A 37 3.67 -5.91 4.24
C ARG A 37 2.23 -5.73 4.74
N GLN A 38 1.35 -5.14 3.92
CA GLN A 38 -0.07 -5.00 4.26
C GLN A 38 -0.79 -6.36 4.31
N GLN A 39 -0.50 -7.25 3.37
CA GLN A 39 -1.02 -8.62 3.40
C GLN A 39 -0.56 -9.39 4.64
N ASP A 40 0.70 -9.24 5.04
CA ASP A 40 1.22 -9.84 6.27
C ASP A 40 0.56 -9.29 7.52
N GLN A 41 0.32 -7.97 7.57
CA GLN A 41 -0.44 -7.36 8.67
C GLN A 41 -1.87 -7.89 8.73
N ALA A 42 -2.57 -7.99 7.60
CA ALA A 42 -3.92 -8.55 7.52
C ALA A 42 -3.94 -10.03 7.96
N ARG A 43 -2.98 -10.85 7.50
CA ARG A 43 -2.81 -12.25 7.95
C ARG A 43 -2.63 -12.34 9.46
N ARG A 44 -1.78 -11.49 10.02
CA ARG A 44 -1.53 -11.43 11.48
C ARG A 44 -2.78 -10.98 12.24
N PHE A 45 -3.52 -10.01 11.73
CA PHE A 45 -4.79 -9.57 12.32
C PHE A 45 -5.78 -10.74 12.45
N VAL A 46 -5.96 -11.50 11.36
CA VAL A 46 -6.88 -12.66 11.33
C VAL A 46 -6.42 -13.79 12.26
N ALA A 47 -5.11 -14.03 12.37
CA ALA A 47 -4.56 -15.09 13.21
C ALA A 47 -4.54 -14.73 14.72
N MET A 48 -4.64 -13.44 15.07
CA MET A 48 -4.58 -13.00 16.46
C MET A 48 -5.92 -13.20 17.17
N ARG A 49 -5.87 -13.77 18.38
CA ARG A 49 -7.04 -13.86 19.26
C ARG A 49 -7.54 -12.50 19.74
N ASN A 50 -6.62 -11.56 19.98
CA ASN A 50 -6.89 -10.19 20.44
C ASN A 50 -6.01 -9.19 19.67
N PRO A 51 -6.39 -8.78 18.45
CA PRO A 51 -5.62 -7.81 17.68
C PRO A 51 -5.67 -6.40 18.32
N PRO A 52 -4.66 -5.54 18.07
CA PRO A 52 -4.69 -4.14 18.52
C PRO A 52 -5.91 -3.41 17.96
N SER A 53 -6.55 -2.56 18.78
CA SER A 53 -7.74 -1.76 18.36
C SER A 53 -7.45 -0.77 17.24
N SER A 54 -6.17 -0.46 17.00
CA SER A 54 -5.72 0.38 15.89
C SER A 54 -5.61 -0.36 14.57
N TRP A 55 -5.77 -1.69 14.55
CA TRP A 55 -5.71 -2.49 13.33
C TRP A 55 -7.13 -2.75 12.80
N SER A 56 -7.28 -2.72 11.48
CA SER A 56 -8.55 -2.95 10.80
C SER A 56 -8.31 -3.75 9.52
N LEU A 57 -9.03 -4.86 9.36
CA LEU A 57 -8.96 -5.70 8.17
C LEU A 57 -9.48 -4.97 6.92
N SER A 58 -10.62 -4.28 7.03
CA SER A 58 -11.20 -3.49 5.95
C SER A 58 -10.26 -2.36 5.51
N GLN A 59 -9.57 -1.74 6.46
CA GLN A 59 -8.58 -0.72 6.15
C GLN A 59 -7.39 -1.29 5.38
N SER A 60 -6.84 -2.44 5.81
CA SER A 60 -5.76 -3.12 5.09
C SER A 60 -6.18 -3.53 3.68
N GLU A 61 -7.40 -4.05 3.50
CA GLU A 61 -7.97 -4.39 2.20
C GLU A 61 -8.04 -3.17 1.27
N ALA A 62 -8.62 -2.06 1.75
CA ALA A 62 -8.73 -0.82 0.98
C ALA A 62 -7.35 -0.25 0.57
N ILE A 63 -6.37 -0.29 1.48
CA ILE A 63 -4.99 0.12 1.18
C ILE A 63 -4.40 -0.79 0.09
N ILE A 64 -4.55 -2.12 0.22
CA ILE A 64 -4.01 -3.08 -0.76
C ILE A 64 -4.59 -2.79 -2.16
N HIS A 65 -5.91 -2.58 -2.29
CA HIS A 65 -6.52 -2.26 -3.58
C HIS A 65 -5.93 -0.98 -4.19
N GLY A 66 -5.78 0.09 -3.40
CA GLY A 66 -5.16 1.33 -3.86
C GLY A 66 -3.70 1.15 -4.28
N LEU A 67 -2.93 0.33 -3.56
CA LEU A 67 -1.54 0.05 -3.88
C LEU A 67 -1.39 -0.83 -5.13
N VAL A 68 -2.32 -1.75 -5.40
CA VAL A 68 -2.32 -2.55 -6.63
C VAL A 68 -2.50 -1.64 -7.86
N ALA A 69 -3.43 -0.68 -7.79
CA ALA A 69 -3.61 0.30 -8.87
C ALA A 69 -2.33 1.15 -9.09
N LEU A 70 -1.75 1.66 -8.00
CA LEU A 70 -0.51 2.43 -8.02
C LEU A 70 0.68 1.64 -8.60
N GLU A 71 0.80 0.37 -8.25
CA GLU A 71 1.87 -0.49 -8.75
C GLU A 71 1.73 -0.72 -10.26
N ALA A 72 0.51 -0.90 -10.76
CA ALA A 72 0.23 -1.01 -12.18
C ALA A 72 0.56 0.28 -12.94
N GLU A 73 0.22 1.46 -12.38
CA GLU A 73 0.63 2.77 -12.91
C GLU A 73 2.14 2.86 -13.09
N PHE A 74 2.92 2.50 -12.07
CA PHE A 74 4.38 2.56 -12.15
C PHE A 74 4.98 1.53 -13.10
N ARG A 75 4.43 0.32 -13.16
CA ARG A 75 4.87 -0.67 -14.16
C ARG A 75 4.65 -0.17 -15.58
N ASN A 76 3.50 0.45 -15.85
CA ASN A 76 3.19 0.98 -17.16
C ASN A 76 4.10 2.17 -17.51
N ALA A 77 4.27 3.12 -16.59
CA ALA A 77 5.17 4.25 -16.78
C ALA A 77 6.62 3.81 -17.01
N GLY A 78 7.08 2.79 -16.29
CA GLY A 78 8.42 2.21 -16.47
C GLY A 78 8.62 1.52 -17.81
N ARG A 79 7.58 0.94 -18.41
CA ARG A 79 7.64 0.34 -19.75
C ARG A 79 7.67 1.39 -20.86
N VAL A 80 6.91 2.47 -20.73
CA VAL A 80 6.86 3.54 -21.73
C VAL A 80 8.15 4.37 -21.76
N ALA A 81 8.87 4.44 -20.64
CA ALA A 81 10.11 5.19 -20.51
C ALA A 81 11.39 4.40 -20.84
N ALA A 82 11.28 3.10 -21.14
CA ALA A 82 12.39 2.19 -21.47
C ALA A 82 12.48 2.00 -23.00
#